data_AF-A0A8X7CTQ8-F1
#
_entry.id   AF-A0A8X7CTQ8-F1
#
_cell.length_a   1.000
_cell.length_b   1.000
_cell.length_c   1.000
_cell.angle_alpha   90.00
_cell.angle_beta   90.00
_cell.angle_gamma   90.00
#
_symmetry.space_group_name_H-M   'P 1'
#
loop_
_entity.id
_entity.type
_entity.pdbx_description
1 polymer ?
#
loop_
_entity_poly.entity_id
_entity_poly.type
_entity_poly.pdbx_seq_one_letter_code
_entity_poly.pdbx_strand_id
1 'polypeptide(L)'
;MSDAEQERTLPVEAQIVGMMLEKPSPVSEPIPPNRGLKLKKAKPLLRNKLQKILSCAVCLELRRSAIYQCKYGHLICAGCFGDILSESRLQNEIASCPVCQSTISKDLCFRNVAVEKTIRELPMSCPYCLVQISPESYKTHKKCLCEKRPTICSNNLIGCPWEGPYSQKEKHQDDCKQIAANGFEILKSLNRMDEESKDEVNLYEKIFELLSVEKFSYHDLQFKHCTVEDNVEFETSKFSAFDNLWVLRGNFKDKPSEFHYQLILKSKISAPLHMHYLLVKGPYSDMEIKPKLCQFTFEERVSEGPSETLNLWYHSDSLRSFFHAKRINIRIFIFVNI
;
A
#
# COMPACT_ATOMS: atom_id res chain seq x y z
N MET A 1 -24.69 35.76 -45.62
CA MET A 1 -23.32 35.99 -46.11
C MET A 1 -22.51 36.56 -44.95
N SER A 2 -21.28 36.05 -44.84
CA SER A 2 -20.16 36.40 -43.95
C SER A 2 -20.30 36.16 -42.42
N ASP A 3 -19.69 35.04 -42.01
CA ASP A 3 -18.54 34.93 -41.09
C ASP A 3 -18.64 35.33 -39.62
N ALA A 4 -18.55 34.33 -38.75
CA ALA A 4 -17.85 34.39 -37.47
C ALA A 4 -17.31 32.99 -37.13
N GLU A 5 -16.00 32.80 -37.32
CA GLU A 5 -15.26 31.60 -36.97
C GLU A 5 -15.16 31.45 -35.45
N GLN A 6 -15.34 30.20 -34.98
CA GLN A 6 -15.34 29.83 -33.57
C GLN A 6 -14.01 29.14 -33.26
N GLU A 7 -13.14 29.83 -32.51
CA GLU A 7 -11.85 29.32 -32.04
C GLU A 7 -12.04 28.05 -31.19
N ARG A 8 -11.44 26.94 -31.63
CA ARG A 8 -11.26 25.72 -30.83
C ARG A 8 -9.82 25.67 -30.34
N THR A 9 -9.64 25.80 -29.03
CA THR A 9 -8.37 25.61 -28.33
C THR A 9 -7.94 24.14 -28.40
N LEU A 10 -6.75 23.89 -28.97
CA LEU A 10 -6.06 22.59 -29.01
C LEU A 10 -5.12 22.41 -27.79
N PRO A 11 -4.76 21.16 -27.42
CA PRO A 11 -4.14 20.85 -26.13
C PRO A 11 -2.63 21.12 -26.02
N VAL A 12 -2.19 21.32 -24.78
CA VAL A 12 -0.87 21.74 -24.29
C VAL A 12 0.16 20.60 -24.32
N GLU A 13 0.64 20.21 -25.51
CA GLU A 13 1.72 19.19 -25.64
C GLU A 13 2.89 19.60 -26.56
N ALA A 14 3.01 20.88 -26.93
CA ALA A 14 4.03 21.34 -27.90
C ALA A 14 4.95 22.48 -27.42
N GLN A 15 5.45 22.44 -26.17
CA GLN A 15 6.36 23.48 -25.66
C GLN A 15 7.62 23.00 -24.92
N ILE A 16 8.15 21.81 -25.23
CA ILE A 16 9.46 21.38 -24.70
C ILE A 16 10.30 20.73 -25.80
N VAL A 17 10.53 21.43 -26.91
CA VAL A 17 11.61 21.10 -27.85
C VAL A 17 12.18 22.41 -28.38
N GLY A 18 13.19 22.96 -27.70
CA GLY A 18 13.87 24.14 -28.21
C GLY A 18 14.65 24.87 -27.14
N MET A 19 15.77 24.29 -26.70
CA MET A 19 16.89 25.01 -26.08
C MET A 19 18.04 24.03 -25.76
N MET A 20 18.80 23.62 -26.78
CA MET A 20 20.13 23.03 -26.58
C MET A 20 20.99 23.30 -27.81
N LEU A 21 21.68 24.44 -27.87
CA LEU A 21 22.89 24.62 -28.69
C LEU A 21 23.73 25.78 -28.11
N GLU A 22 24.65 25.48 -27.19
CA GLU A 22 25.84 26.32 -26.97
C GLU A 22 27.10 25.44 -27.08
N LYS A 23 28.04 25.91 -27.93
CA LYS A 23 29.31 25.26 -28.27
C LYS A 23 30.36 25.48 -27.18
N PRO A 24 31.39 24.60 -27.07
CA PRO A 24 32.42 24.72 -26.05
C PRO A 24 33.58 25.63 -26.50
N SER A 25 34.19 26.31 -25.53
CA SER A 25 35.53 26.90 -25.67
C SER A 25 36.34 26.60 -24.41
N PRO A 26 37.61 26.16 -24.54
CA PRO A 26 38.59 26.56 -23.54
C PRO A 26 40.01 26.72 -24.11
N VAL A 27 40.76 27.76 -23.68
CA VAL A 27 42.20 27.62 -23.32
C VAL A 27 42.59 28.75 -22.34
N SER A 28 43.07 28.39 -21.13
CA SER A 28 44.31 28.93 -20.49
C SER A 28 44.54 28.36 -19.07
N GLU A 29 45.42 27.35 -18.97
CA GLU A 29 46.53 27.10 -18.01
C GLU A 29 46.43 27.28 -16.45
N PRO A 30 47.33 26.64 -15.65
CA PRO A 30 46.97 25.84 -14.46
C PRO A 30 47.35 26.43 -13.08
N ILE A 31 46.69 25.95 -12.02
CA ILE A 31 46.98 26.27 -10.59
C ILE A 31 47.02 24.94 -9.77
N PRO A 32 47.86 24.81 -8.71
CA PRO A 32 48.47 23.54 -8.25
C PRO A 32 47.56 22.61 -7.44
N PRO A 33 47.99 21.35 -7.19
CA PRO A 33 47.14 20.34 -6.56
C PRO A 33 47.11 20.53 -5.04
N ASN A 34 45.94 20.83 -4.48
CA ASN A 34 45.74 20.73 -3.03
C ASN A 34 44.69 19.66 -2.68
N ARG A 35 45.22 18.49 -2.32
CA ARG A 35 44.71 17.49 -1.37
C ARG A 35 43.18 17.34 -1.27
N GLY A 36 42.62 16.56 -2.19
CA GLY A 36 41.29 15.99 -2.05
C GLY A 36 41.22 14.99 -0.88
N LEU A 37 40.78 15.44 0.28
CA LEU A 37 40.34 14.58 1.37
C LEU A 37 39.15 13.72 0.90
N LYS A 38 39.22 12.43 1.25
CA LYS A 38 38.35 11.33 0.85
C LYS A 38 36.87 11.56 1.22
N LEU A 39 36.12 12.33 0.42
CA LEU A 39 34.69 12.60 0.67
C LEU A 39 33.71 11.55 0.10
N LYS A 40 34.17 10.63 -0.76
CA LYS A 40 33.28 9.74 -1.53
C LYS A 40 32.78 8.50 -0.77
N LYS A 41 33.42 8.08 0.34
CA LYS A 41 33.00 6.91 1.14
C LYS A 41 32.08 7.23 2.32
N ALA A 42 31.96 8.50 2.72
CA ALA A 42 31.24 8.91 3.93
C ALA A 42 29.71 8.92 3.78
N LYS A 43 29.20 9.25 2.57
CA LYS A 43 27.75 9.36 2.30
C LYS A 43 26.94 8.07 2.55
N PRO A 44 27.34 6.88 2.04
CA PRO A 44 26.58 5.65 2.29
C PRO A 44 26.67 5.18 3.75
N LEU A 45 27.79 5.45 4.43
CA LEU A 45 27.99 5.09 5.83
C LEU A 45 27.10 5.90 6.78
N LEU A 46 27.00 7.22 6.58
CA LEU A 46 26.12 8.07 7.38
C LEU A 46 24.65 7.70 7.16
N ARG A 47 24.24 7.46 5.91
CA ARG A 47 22.89 7.05 5.57
C ARG A 47 22.46 5.78 6.31
N ASN A 48 23.28 4.74 6.26
CA ASN A 48 22.95 3.47 6.92
C ASN A 48 22.87 3.62 8.44
N LYS A 49 23.70 4.50 9.03
CA LYS A 49 23.62 4.84 10.46
C LYS A 49 22.32 5.58 10.79
N LEU A 50 21.94 6.58 10.00
CA LEU A 50 20.70 7.32 10.17
C LEU A 50 19.47 6.42 10.06
N GLN A 51 19.44 5.52 9.09
CA GLN A 51 18.33 4.55 8.96
C GLN A 51 18.17 3.73 10.23
N LYS A 52 19.26 3.21 10.81
CA LYS A 52 19.21 2.44 12.07
C LYS A 52 18.73 3.26 13.25
N ILE A 53 19.16 4.52 13.37
CA ILE A 53 18.79 5.41 14.48
C ILE A 53 17.31 5.84 14.39
N LEU A 54 16.81 6.05 13.17
CA LEU A 54 15.45 6.55 12.91
C LEU A 54 14.41 5.42 12.75
N SER A 55 14.84 4.16 12.74
CA SER A 55 13.95 3.01 12.69
C SER A 55 13.08 2.89 13.93
N CYS A 56 11.87 2.37 13.76
CA CYS A 56 10.99 2.01 14.86
C CYS A 56 11.64 0.96 15.76
N ALA A 57 11.60 1.14 17.08
CA ALA A 57 12.13 0.19 18.05
C ALA A 57 11.40 -1.17 18.07
N VAL A 58 10.22 -1.25 17.46
CA VAL A 58 9.37 -2.45 17.45
C VAL A 58 9.49 -3.24 16.16
N CYS A 59 9.32 -2.58 15.01
CA CYS A 59 9.43 -3.25 13.71
C CYS A 59 10.81 -3.18 13.09
N LEU A 60 11.73 -2.38 13.66
CA LEU A 60 13.09 -2.14 13.15
C LEU A 60 13.13 -1.53 11.74
N GLU A 61 11.98 -1.12 11.20
CA GLU A 61 11.84 -0.48 9.90
C GLU A 61 11.78 1.04 10.00
N LEU A 62 12.27 1.69 8.95
CA LEU A 62 12.09 3.11 8.70
C LEU A 62 10.68 3.34 8.12
N ARG A 63 9.80 3.99 8.87
CA ARG A 63 8.41 4.24 8.44
C ARG A 63 8.19 5.73 8.18
N ARG A 64 7.50 6.06 7.08
CA ARG A 64 7.04 7.43 6.77
C ARG A 64 5.70 7.79 7.43
N SER A 65 5.21 6.92 8.32
CA SER A 65 4.05 7.18 9.18
C SER A 65 4.36 8.23 10.25
N ALA A 66 3.36 8.60 11.06
CA ALA A 66 3.65 9.31 12.30
C ALA A 66 4.61 8.49 13.18
N ILE A 67 5.55 9.17 13.84
CA ILE A 67 6.53 8.56 14.74
C ILE A 67 6.30 9.11 16.13
N TYR A 68 6.06 8.23 17.09
CA TYR A 68 5.89 8.57 18.50
C TYR A 68 7.20 8.34 19.24
N GLN A 69 7.48 9.20 20.21
CA GLN A 69 8.65 9.11 21.08
C GLN A 69 8.18 8.94 22.53
N CYS A 70 8.68 7.92 23.22
CA CYS A 70 8.46 7.78 24.65
C CYS A 70 9.25 8.82 25.45
N LYS A 71 8.95 8.98 26.75
CA LYS A 71 9.63 9.96 27.62
C LYS A 71 11.16 9.83 27.69
N TYR A 72 11.71 8.67 27.35
CA TYR A 72 13.15 8.41 27.33
C TYR A 72 13.78 8.40 25.92
N GLY A 73 13.03 8.74 24.87
CA GLY A 73 13.61 8.92 23.53
C GLY A 73 13.45 7.78 22.54
N HIS A 74 12.83 6.65 22.90
CA HIS A 74 12.63 5.54 21.97
C HIS A 74 11.53 5.84 20.95
N LEU A 75 11.85 5.61 19.68
CA LEU A 75 10.97 5.89 18.54
C LEU A 75 10.09 4.68 18.23
N ILE A 76 8.78 4.90 18.10
CA ILE A 76 7.77 3.87 17.79
C ILE A 76 6.91 4.40 16.64
N CYS A 77 6.82 3.65 15.54
CA CYS A 77 5.96 4.06 14.42
C CYS A 77 4.47 3.93 14.81
N ALA A 78 3.61 4.72 14.16
CA ALA A 78 2.18 4.76 14.46
C ALA A 78 1.48 3.39 14.42
N GLY A 79 1.87 2.51 13.50
CA GLY A 79 1.34 1.14 13.44
C GLY A 79 1.67 0.34 14.70
N CYS A 80 2.96 0.24 15.04
CA CYS A 80 3.37 -0.49 16.24
C CYS A 80 2.90 0.17 17.54
N PHE A 81 2.76 1.48 17.57
CA PHE A 81 2.19 2.19 18.71
C PHE A 81 0.71 1.80 18.91
N GLY A 82 -0.08 1.76 17.83
CA GLY A 82 -1.46 1.28 17.86
C GLY A 82 -1.57 -0.17 18.33
N ASP A 83 -0.73 -1.05 17.79
CA ASP A 83 -0.66 -2.47 18.18
C ASP A 83 -0.44 -2.63 19.69
N ILE A 84 0.59 -1.97 20.24
CA ILE A 84 0.91 -2.09 21.68
C ILE A 84 -0.27 -1.61 22.53
N LEU A 85 -0.86 -0.46 22.21
CA LEU A 85 -2.01 0.05 22.94
C LEU A 85 -3.21 -0.91 22.87
N SER A 86 -3.44 -1.51 21.68
CA SER A 86 -4.54 -2.45 21.48
C SER A 86 -4.33 -3.75 22.26
N GLU A 87 -3.11 -4.28 22.27
CA GLU A 87 -2.73 -5.52 22.94
C GLU A 87 -2.81 -5.38 24.46
N SER A 88 -2.25 -4.31 25.02
CA SER A 88 -2.35 -4.03 26.45
C SER A 88 -3.79 -3.84 26.90
N ARG A 89 -4.63 -3.18 26.09
CA ARG A 89 -6.07 -3.07 26.37
C ARG A 89 -6.76 -4.43 26.42
N LEU A 90 -6.43 -5.34 25.51
CA LEU A 90 -7.00 -6.70 25.48
C LEU A 90 -6.55 -7.55 26.67
N GLN A 91 -5.32 -7.34 27.15
CA GLN A 91 -4.76 -8.05 28.31
C GLN A 91 -5.11 -7.39 29.64
N ASN A 92 -5.83 -6.26 29.63
CA ASN A 92 -6.10 -5.42 30.80
C ASN A 92 -4.81 -4.98 31.53
N GLU A 93 -3.77 -4.67 30.75
CA GLU A 93 -2.46 -4.24 31.20
C GLU A 93 -2.18 -2.78 30.83
N ILE A 94 -1.19 -2.19 31.50
CA ILE A 94 -0.70 -0.85 31.18
C ILE A 94 0.27 -0.96 30.01
N ALA A 95 -0.01 -0.26 28.92
CA ALA A 95 0.89 -0.20 27.77
C ALA A 95 2.26 0.38 28.18
N SER A 96 3.32 -0.33 27.80
CA SER A 96 4.70 0.04 28.14
C SER A 96 5.59 0.09 26.91
N CYS A 97 6.63 0.93 26.97
CA CYS A 97 7.63 1.02 25.91
C CYS A 97 8.44 -0.28 25.89
N PRO A 98 8.57 -0.97 24.74
CA PRO A 98 9.24 -2.27 24.69
C PRO A 98 10.76 -2.20 24.93
N VAL A 99 11.35 -0.99 24.95
CA VAL A 99 12.79 -0.82 25.18
C VAL A 99 13.09 -0.46 26.64
N CYS A 100 12.37 0.53 27.21
CA CYS A 100 12.66 1.05 28.55
C CYS A 100 11.54 0.82 29.57
N GLN A 101 10.47 0.12 29.18
CA GLN A 101 9.33 -0.27 30.02
C GLN A 101 8.56 0.90 30.65
N SER A 102 8.84 2.15 30.26
CA SER A 102 8.04 3.30 30.67
C SER A 102 6.61 3.17 30.16
N THR A 103 5.62 3.54 30.97
CA THR A 103 4.23 3.67 30.52
C THR A 103 4.13 4.54 29.27
N ILE A 104 3.37 4.09 28.29
CA ILE A 104 3.08 4.81 27.05
C ILE A 104 1.57 4.95 26.88
N SER A 105 1.14 6.10 26.39
CA SER A 105 -0.25 6.39 26.03
C SER A 105 -0.27 7.50 24.98
N LYS A 106 -1.44 7.79 24.41
CA LYS A 106 -1.60 8.90 23.45
C LYS A 106 -1.22 10.26 24.05
N ASP A 107 -1.35 10.41 25.37
CA ASP A 107 -1.06 11.66 26.08
C ASP A 107 0.38 11.74 26.60
N LEU A 108 1.00 10.59 26.89
CA LEU A 108 2.37 10.52 27.43
C LEU A 108 3.45 10.47 26.35
N CYS A 109 3.12 9.99 25.15
CA CYS A 109 4.04 9.92 24.03
C CYS A 109 3.84 11.10 23.09
N PHE A 110 4.94 11.71 22.65
CA PHE A 110 4.90 12.85 21.74
C PHE A 110 5.12 12.42 20.30
N ARG A 111 4.36 13.00 19.37
CA ARG A 111 4.62 12.83 17.93
C ARG A 111 5.87 13.62 17.54
N ASN A 112 6.93 12.93 17.13
CA ASN A 112 8.20 13.54 16.75
C ASN A 112 8.21 13.94 15.26
N VAL A 113 7.70 15.14 14.99
CA VAL A 113 7.64 15.72 13.64
C VAL A 113 9.03 15.96 13.03
N ALA A 114 10.06 16.20 13.85
CA ALA A 114 11.42 16.41 13.37
C ALA A 114 12.01 15.11 12.78
N VAL A 115 11.81 13.98 13.46
CA VAL A 115 12.15 12.65 12.94
C VAL A 115 11.38 12.37 11.67
N GLU A 116 10.07 12.65 11.62
CA GLU A 116 9.27 12.46 10.41
C GLU A 116 9.81 13.27 9.22
N LYS A 117 10.16 14.55 9.42
CA LYS A 117 10.76 15.39 8.38
C LYS A 117 12.10 14.80 7.92
N THR A 118 12.94 14.36 8.85
CA THR A 118 14.23 13.74 8.53
C THR A 118 14.07 12.46 7.70
N ILE A 119 13.09 11.62 8.03
CA ILE A 119 12.78 10.41 7.26
C ILE A 119 12.32 10.74 5.84
N ARG A 120 11.59 11.86 5.64
CA ARG A 120 11.12 12.29 4.31
C ARG A 120 12.25 12.66 3.36
N GLU A 121 13.39 13.11 3.88
CA GLU A 121 14.60 13.43 3.11
C GLU A 121 15.42 12.17 2.72
N LEU A 122 15.14 11.02 3.34
CA LEU A 122 15.83 9.77 3.01
C LEU A 122 15.24 9.13 1.75
N PRO A 123 16.06 8.52 0.85
CA PRO A 123 15.54 7.86 -0.34
C PRO A 123 14.57 6.72 -0.02
N MET A 124 13.61 6.49 -0.91
CA MET A 124 12.55 5.49 -0.79
C MET A 124 12.80 4.32 -1.74
N SER A 125 12.41 3.12 -1.32
CA SER A 125 12.33 1.98 -2.23
C SER A 125 11.08 2.10 -3.10
N CYS A 126 11.23 2.04 -4.42
CA CYS A 126 10.09 1.91 -5.32
C CYS A 126 9.38 0.57 -5.07
N PRO A 127 8.05 0.52 -4.91
CA PRO A 127 7.32 -0.72 -4.64
C PRO A 127 7.38 -1.73 -5.78
N TYR A 128 7.64 -1.28 -7.02
CA TYR A 128 7.61 -2.13 -8.22
C TYR A 128 9.00 -2.63 -8.64
N CYS A 129 10.01 -1.76 -8.60
CA CYS A 129 11.37 -2.11 -9.01
C CYS A 129 12.37 -2.28 -7.86
N LEU A 130 11.97 -1.97 -6.62
CA LEU A 130 12.78 -2.08 -5.40
C LEU A 130 14.06 -1.23 -5.39
N VAL A 131 14.24 -0.35 -6.39
CA VAL A 131 15.37 0.59 -6.45
C VAL A 131 15.15 1.72 -5.45
N GLN A 132 16.24 2.18 -4.83
CA GLN A 132 16.24 3.33 -3.94
C GLN A 132 16.23 4.63 -4.75
N ILE A 133 15.16 5.40 -4.61
CA ILE A 133 14.90 6.63 -5.36
C ILE A 133 14.89 7.81 -4.39
N SER A 134 15.58 8.89 -4.75
CA SER A 134 15.59 10.14 -3.97
C SER A 134 14.18 10.75 -3.87
N PRO A 135 13.85 11.46 -2.78
CA PRO A 135 12.53 12.05 -2.58
C PRO A 135 12.06 12.94 -3.74
N GLU A 136 12.97 13.71 -4.33
CA GLU A 136 12.68 14.68 -5.39
C GLU A 136 12.23 13.98 -6.68
N SER A 137 12.84 12.84 -7.00
CA SER A 137 12.55 12.09 -8.23
C SER A 137 11.51 10.98 -8.03
N TYR A 138 11.05 10.72 -6.81
CA TYR A 138 10.16 9.59 -6.51
C TYR A 138 8.82 9.69 -7.25
N LYS A 139 8.21 10.89 -7.26
CA LYS A 139 6.93 11.13 -7.97
C LYS A 139 7.08 10.87 -9.47
N THR A 140 8.10 11.45 -10.09
CA THR A 140 8.39 11.29 -11.51
C THR A 140 8.72 9.84 -11.85
N HIS A 141 9.50 9.16 -10.99
CA HIS A 141 9.82 7.75 -11.17
C HIS A 141 8.57 6.87 -11.17
N LYS A 142 7.69 7.02 -10.17
CA LYS A 142 6.45 6.23 -10.08
C LYS A 142 5.52 6.47 -11.28
N LYS A 143 5.48 7.71 -11.79
CA LYS A 143 4.60 8.09 -12.90
C LYS A 143 5.14 7.66 -14.27
N CYS A 144 6.43 7.86 -14.53
CA CYS A 144 6.98 7.81 -15.89
C CYS A 144 8.23 6.96 -16.05
N LEU A 145 9.13 6.91 -15.06
CA LEU A 145 10.48 6.32 -15.26
C LEU A 145 10.60 4.86 -14.81
N CYS A 146 9.64 4.34 -14.05
CA CYS A 146 9.72 2.98 -13.55
C CYS A 146 9.27 1.97 -14.61
N GLU A 147 10.19 1.16 -15.12
CA GLU A 147 9.90 0.10 -16.10
C GLU A 147 8.93 -0.98 -15.59
N LYS A 148 8.93 -1.20 -14.26
CA LYS A 148 8.03 -2.16 -13.60
C LYS A 148 6.71 -1.53 -13.14
N ARG A 149 6.44 -0.25 -13.43
CA ARG A 149 5.18 0.37 -13.04
C ARG A 149 4.00 -0.34 -13.71
N PRO A 150 2.86 -0.49 -13.03
CA PRO A 150 1.63 -1.00 -13.63
C PRO A 150 1.15 -0.09 -14.76
N THR A 151 0.75 -0.69 -15.87
CA THR A 151 0.20 -0.01 -17.05
C THR A 151 -0.86 -0.84 -17.73
N ILE A 152 -1.83 -0.16 -18.33
CA ILE A 152 -2.88 -0.77 -19.15
C ILE A 152 -2.56 -0.62 -20.64
N CYS A 153 -3.15 -1.50 -21.45
CA CYS A 153 -3.08 -1.43 -22.90
C CYS A 153 -3.74 -0.15 -23.42
N SER A 154 -3.17 0.44 -24.47
CA SER A 154 -3.75 1.62 -25.12
C SER A 154 -5.11 1.32 -25.77
N ASN A 155 -5.37 0.05 -26.10
CA ASN A 155 -6.64 -0.46 -26.64
C ASN A 155 -7.60 -0.93 -25.55
N ASN A 156 -7.38 -0.57 -24.29
CA ASN A 156 -8.32 -0.88 -23.22
C ASN A 156 -9.71 -0.28 -23.48
N LEU A 157 -9.77 0.90 -24.13
CA LEU A 157 -11.03 1.55 -24.54
C LEU A 157 -11.89 0.72 -25.49
N ILE A 158 -11.32 -0.26 -26.20
CA ILE A 158 -12.05 -1.16 -27.09
C ILE A 158 -12.13 -2.59 -26.52
N GLY A 159 -11.89 -2.77 -25.23
CA GLY A 159 -12.10 -4.05 -24.55
C GLY A 159 -10.86 -4.85 -24.18
N CYS A 160 -9.64 -4.34 -24.43
CA CYS A 160 -8.42 -5.09 -24.11
C CYS A 160 -8.22 -5.17 -22.58
N PRO A 161 -8.22 -6.36 -21.95
CA PRO A 161 -8.07 -6.50 -20.50
C PRO A 161 -6.60 -6.50 -20.04
N TRP A 162 -5.65 -6.31 -20.94
CA TRP A 162 -4.24 -6.44 -20.58
C TRP A 162 -3.79 -5.30 -19.66
N GLU A 163 -3.23 -5.72 -18.53
CA GLU A 163 -2.51 -4.89 -17.58
C GLU A 163 -1.18 -5.59 -17.27
N GLY A 164 -0.11 -4.82 -17.18
CA GLY A 164 1.20 -5.36 -16.82
C GLY A 164 2.28 -4.30 -16.64
N PRO A 165 3.53 -4.72 -16.41
CA PRO A 165 4.68 -3.84 -16.33
C PRO A 165 4.85 -3.01 -17.61
N TYR A 166 5.22 -1.74 -17.47
CA TYR A 166 5.46 -0.86 -18.63
C TYR A 166 6.47 -1.44 -19.64
N SER A 167 7.51 -2.12 -19.17
CA SER A 167 8.51 -2.77 -20.04
C SER A 167 7.93 -3.82 -20.99
N GLN A 168 6.73 -4.34 -20.72
CA GLN A 168 6.04 -5.33 -21.56
C GLN A 168 4.94 -4.68 -22.44
N LYS A 169 4.64 -3.39 -22.23
CA LYS A 169 3.55 -2.70 -22.91
C LYS A 169 3.75 -2.67 -24.42
N GLU A 170 4.93 -2.29 -24.88
CA GLU A 170 5.23 -2.20 -26.32
C GLU A 170 5.05 -3.55 -27.01
N LYS A 171 5.64 -4.61 -26.45
CA LYS A 171 5.49 -5.99 -26.94
C LYS A 171 4.03 -6.44 -26.99
N HIS A 172 3.27 -6.17 -25.94
CA HIS A 172 1.84 -6.48 -25.94
C HIS A 172 1.08 -5.68 -27.01
N GLN A 173 1.46 -4.42 -27.22
CA GLN A 173 0.74 -3.51 -28.11
C GLN A 173 0.90 -3.93 -29.58
N ASP A 174 2.07 -4.46 -29.95
CA ASP A 174 2.32 -5.06 -31.27
C ASP A 174 1.49 -6.34 -31.48
N ASP A 175 1.37 -7.17 -30.44
CA ASP A 175 0.64 -8.44 -30.45
C ASP A 175 -0.82 -8.32 -29.97
N CYS A 176 -1.37 -7.09 -29.92
CA CYS A 176 -2.66 -6.83 -29.30
C CYS A 176 -3.81 -7.43 -30.11
N LYS A 177 -4.29 -8.60 -29.70
CA LYS A 177 -5.41 -9.31 -30.34
C LYS A 177 -6.69 -8.47 -30.46
N GLN A 178 -6.89 -7.50 -29.57
CA GLN A 178 -8.09 -6.66 -29.57
C GLN A 178 -8.18 -5.76 -30.81
N ILE A 179 -7.05 -5.40 -31.43
CA ILE A 179 -7.05 -4.59 -32.66
C ILE A 179 -7.64 -5.39 -33.84
N ALA A 180 -7.33 -6.69 -33.89
CA ALA A 180 -7.82 -7.58 -34.95
C ALA A 180 -9.19 -8.21 -34.63
N ALA A 181 -9.77 -7.89 -33.47
CA ALA A 181 -11.07 -8.42 -33.06
C ALA A 181 -12.20 -7.85 -33.94
N ASN A 182 -13.18 -8.68 -34.26
CA ASN A 182 -14.36 -8.23 -34.98
C ASN A 182 -15.29 -7.41 -34.05
N GLY A 183 -16.26 -6.71 -34.64
CA GLY A 183 -17.19 -5.86 -33.87
C GLY A 183 -17.97 -6.60 -32.78
N PHE A 184 -18.29 -7.88 -32.99
CA PHE A 184 -18.98 -8.70 -31.99
C PHE A 184 -18.10 -8.97 -30.76
N GLU A 185 -16.84 -9.36 -30.96
CA GLU A 185 -15.88 -9.57 -29.86
C GLU A 185 -15.54 -8.29 -29.09
N ILE A 186 -15.45 -7.16 -29.82
CA ILE A 186 -15.28 -5.83 -29.20
C ILE A 186 -16.50 -5.49 -28.33
N LEU A 187 -17.72 -5.59 -28.88
CA LEU A 187 -18.96 -5.32 -28.12
C LEU A 187 -19.09 -6.23 -26.90
N LYS A 188 -18.77 -7.51 -27.03
CA LYS A 188 -18.75 -8.45 -25.90
C LYS A 188 -17.76 -8.01 -24.82
N SER A 189 -16.58 -7.55 -25.21
CA SER A 189 -15.56 -7.06 -24.28
C SER A 189 -15.97 -5.76 -23.59
N LEU A 190 -16.61 -4.84 -24.32
CA LEU A 190 -17.13 -3.58 -23.78
C LEU A 190 -18.29 -3.82 -22.82
N ASN A 191 -19.23 -4.71 -23.16
CA ASN A 191 -20.33 -5.07 -22.26
C ASN A 191 -19.81 -5.63 -20.94
N ARG A 192 -18.78 -6.49 -20.98
CA ARG A 192 -18.11 -6.99 -19.77
C ARG A 192 -17.49 -5.87 -18.95
N MET A 193 -16.82 -4.90 -19.60
CA MET A 193 -16.26 -3.73 -18.90
C MET A 193 -17.35 -2.86 -18.25
N ASP A 194 -18.48 -2.66 -18.94
CA ASP A 194 -19.62 -1.92 -18.40
C ASP A 194 -20.26 -2.66 -17.22
N GLU A 195 -20.36 -3.98 -17.27
CA GLU A 195 -20.81 -4.82 -16.15
C GLU A 195 -19.86 -4.70 -14.95
N GLU A 196 -18.54 -4.83 -15.16
CA GLU A 196 -17.53 -4.66 -14.12
C GLU A 196 -17.59 -3.26 -13.49
N SER A 197 -17.81 -2.21 -14.30
CA SER A 197 -17.97 -0.84 -13.82
C SER A 197 -19.27 -0.66 -13.01
N LYS A 198 -20.37 -1.28 -13.43
CA LYS A 198 -21.64 -1.26 -12.67
C LYS A 198 -21.49 -1.98 -11.33
N ASP A 199 -20.82 -3.13 -11.32
CA ASP A 199 -20.54 -3.88 -10.09
C ASP A 199 -19.67 -3.06 -9.12
N GLU A 200 -18.71 -2.29 -9.62
CA GLU A 200 -17.90 -1.40 -8.80
C GLU A 200 -18.73 -0.25 -8.20
N VAL A 201 -19.61 0.38 -8.99
CA VAL A 201 -20.53 1.43 -8.48
C VAL A 201 -21.46 0.85 -7.42
N ASN A 202 -22.09 -0.31 -7.70
CA ASN A 202 -22.96 -1.02 -6.76
C ASN A 202 -22.23 -1.39 -5.46
N LEU A 203 -20.95 -1.75 -5.54
CA LEU A 203 -20.11 -2.02 -4.37
C LEU A 203 -19.97 -0.76 -3.51
N TYR A 204 -19.65 0.39 -4.10
CA TYR A 204 -19.51 1.63 -3.34
C TYR A 204 -20.83 2.09 -2.73
N GLU A 205 -21.95 1.99 -3.46
CA GLU A 205 -23.29 2.29 -2.95
C GLU A 205 -23.59 1.45 -1.70
N LYS A 206 -23.38 0.13 -1.76
CA LYS A 206 -23.52 -0.78 -0.61
C LYS A 206 -22.61 -0.40 0.56
N ILE A 207 -21.37 0.03 0.29
CA ILE A 207 -20.46 0.47 1.35
C ILE A 207 -21.01 1.74 2.03
N PHE A 208 -21.56 2.69 1.28
CA PHE A 208 -22.16 3.90 1.86
C PHE A 208 -23.42 3.59 2.68
N GLU A 209 -24.25 2.65 2.23
CA GLU A 209 -25.38 2.14 3.01
C GLU A 209 -24.91 1.50 4.32
N LEU A 210 -23.87 0.65 4.27
CA LEU A 210 -23.29 0.03 5.45
C LEU A 210 -22.66 1.03 6.42
N LEU A 211 -22.03 2.10 5.91
CA LEU A 211 -21.51 3.18 6.76
C LEU A 211 -22.63 4.00 7.43
N SER A 212 -23.87 3.86 6.97
CA SER A 212 -25.05 4.52 7.53
C SER A 212 -25.75 3.68 8.61
N VAL A 213 -25.29 2.46 8.90
CA VAL A 213 -25.84 1.63 9.98
C VAL A 213 -25.48 2.20 11.36
N GLU A 214 -26.33 1.93 12.36
CA GLU A 214 -26.20 2.49 13.71
C GLU A 214 -24.86 2.15 14.37
N LYS A 215 -24.38 0.91 14.19
CA LYS A 215 -23.16 0.43 14.83
C LYS A 215 -22.30 -0.35 13.85
N PHE A 216 -21.16 0.23 13.50
CA PHE A 216 -20.06 -0.47 12.84
C PHE A 216 -18.77 -0.30 13.65
N SER A 217 -17.79 -1.17 13.39
CA SER A 217 -16.47 -1.10 14.01
C SER A 217 -15.39 -1.09 12.93
N TYR A 218 -14.29 -0.38 13.17
CA TYR A 218 -13.12 -0.44 12.31
C TYR A 218 -11.85 -0.59 13.13
N HIS A 219 -10.88 -1.32 12.58
CA HIS A 219 -9.59 -1.56 13.23
C HIS A 219 -8.45 -1.44 12.22
N ASP A 220 -7.41 -0.71 12.63
CA ASP A 220 -6.15 -0.67 11.90
C ASP A 220 -5.29 -1.85 12.38
N LEU A 221 -5.00 -2.76 11.46
CA LEU A 221 -4.30 -4.01 11.75
C LEU A 221 -3.03 -4.12 10.92
N GLN A 222 -2.10 -4.92 11.41
CA GLN A 222 -0.84 -5.21 10.75
C GLN A 222 -0.63 -6.71 10.65
N PHE A 223 -0.43 -7.23 9.44
CA PHE A 223 0.00 -8.62 9.25
C PHE A 223 1.43 -8.79 9.75
N LYS A 224 1.63 -9.79 10.61
CA LYS A 224 2.91 -10.21 11.17
C LYS A 224 3.22 -11.62 10.69
N HIS A 225 4.49 -11.88 10.39
CA HIS A 225 4.96 -13.22 10.02
C HIS A 225 4.84 -14.16 11.21
N CYS A 226 4.23 -15.32 11.00
CA CYS A 226 4.20 -16.43 11.93
C CYS A 226 4.72 -17.69 11.20
N THR A 227 5.63 -18.42 11.83
CA THR A 227 6.09 -19.70 11.30
C THR A 227 5.30 -20.81 11.99
N VAL A 228 4.47 -21.51 11.24
CA VAL A 228 3.72 -22.68 11.72
C VAL A 228 4.12 -23.86 10.83
N GLU A 229 4.71 -24.89 11.42
CA GLU A 229 5.00 -26.17 10.72
C GLU A 229 5.71 -25.99 9.37
N ASP A 230 6.78 -25.19 9.34
CA ASP A 230 7.59 -24.85 8.15
C ASP A 230 6.88 -24.05 7.03
N ASN A 231 5.61 -23.68 7.21
CA ASN A 231 4.90 -22.75 6.34
C ASN A 231 4.90 -21.32 6.90
N VAL A 232 5.10 -20.34 6.01
CA VAL A 232 5.02 -18.92 6.36
C VAL A 232 3.56 -18.48 6.31
N GLU A 233 2.96 -18.32 7.48
CA GLU A 233 1.63 -17.72 7.64
C GLU A 233 1.74 -16.27 8.12
N PHE A 234 0.66 -15.53 7.92
CA PHE A 234 0.53 -14.15 8.35
C PHE A 234 -0.65 -14.05 9.30
N GLU A 235 -0.44 -13.49 10.47
CA GLU A 235 -1.50 -13.26 11.44
C GLU A 235 -1.46 -11.81 11.92
N THR A 236 -2.63 -11.24 12.19
CA THR A 236 -2.76 -9.92 12.82
C THR A 236 -2.77 -10.04 14.34
N SER A 237 -2.55 -8.94 15.05
CA SER A 237 -2.91 -8.90 16.47
C SER A 237 -4.42 -9.12 16.62
N LYS A 238 -4.83 -9.80 17.69
CA LYS A 238 -6.25 -9.95 18.02
C LYS A 238 -6.87 -8.57 18.20
N PHE A 239 -8.14 -8.43 17.86
CA PHE A 239 -8.88 -7.18 18.04
C PHE A 239 -10.32 -7.46 18.49
N SER A 240 -10.91 -6.52 19.23
CA SER A 240 -12.26 -6.68 19.79
C SER A 240 -13.26 -5.86 18.99
N ALA A 241 -14.32 -6.51 18.52
CA ALA A 241 -15.44 -5.87 17.84
C ALA A 241 -16.73 -6.59 18.21
N PHE A 242 -17.78 -5.83 18.54
CA PHE A 242 -19.10 -6.35 18.92
C PHE A 242 -19.02 -7.42 20.03
N ASP A 243 -18.28 -7.11 21.10
CA ASP A 243 -18.08 -7.99 22.27
C ASP A 243 -17.43 -9.35 21.95
N ASN A 244 -16.89 -9.47 20.74
CA ASN A 244 -16.22 -10.65 20.24
C ASN A 244 -14.75 -10.36 19.96
N LEU A 245 -13.93 -11.41 20.01
CA LEU A 245 -12.50 -11.33 19.74
C LEU A 245 -12.22 -11.94 18.37
N TRP A 246 -11.49 -11.21 17.54
CA TRP A 246 -11.27 -11.53 16.13
C TRP A 246 -9.79 -11.53 15.80
N VAL A 247 -9.44 -12.27 14.74
CA VAL A 247 -8.11 -12.20 14.12
C VAL A 247 -8.22 -12.43 12.62
N LEU A 248 -7.38 -11.75 11.85
CA LEU A 248 -7.16 -12.08 10.44
C LEU A 248 -5.94 -12.99 10.33
N ARG A 249 -6.13 -14.12 9.65
CA ARG A 249 -5.07 -15.02 9.19
C ARG A 249 -4.96 -14.89 7.68
N GLY A 250 -3.75 -15.04 7.15
CA GLY A 250 -3.54 -15.11 5.72
C GLY A 250 -2.30 -15.89 5.34
N ASN A 251 -2.26 -16.33 4.09
CA ASN A 251 -1.22 -17.18 3.55
C ASN A 251 -1.07 -16.93 2.03
N PHE A 252 0.12 -17.22 1.51
CA PHE A 252 0.34 -17.24 0.07
C PHE A 252 -0.02 -18.61 -0.48
N LYS A 253 -0.80 -18.63 -1.57
CA LYS A 253 -0.88 -19.79 -2.46
C LYS A 253 0.10 -19.56 -3.60
N ASP A 254 0.88 -20.58 -3.98
CA ASP A 254 1.95 -20.41 -4.97
C ASP A 254 1.48 -20.53 -6.43
N LYS A 255 0.23 -21.00 -6.67
CA LYS A 255 -0.33 -21.16 -8.02
C LYS A 255 -1.83 -20.82 -8.06
N PRO A 256 -2.23 -19.63 -8.54
CA PRO A 256 -1.43 -18.42 -8.80
C PRO A 256 -0.85 -17.81 -7.50
N SER A 257 0.20 -16.97 -7.61
CA SER A 257 0.83 -16.31 -6.45
C SER A 257 -0.07 -15.24 -5.84
N GLU A 258 -0.99 -15.67 -4.99
CA GLU A 258 -2.05 -14.83 -4.43
C GLU A 258 -2.07 -14.91 -2.90
N PHE A 259 -2.20 -13.75 -2.26
CA PHE A 259 -2.37 -13.67 -0.82
C PHE A 259 -3.84 -13.88 -0.48
N HIS A 260 -4.12 -14.94 0.26
CA HIS A 260 -5.44 -15.25 0.78
C HIS A 260 -5.53 -14.85 2.25
N TYR A 261 -6.71 -14.44 2.69
CA TYR A 261 -6.99 -14.13 4.09
C TYR A 261 -8.34 -14.69 4.53
N GLN A 262 -8.48 -14.88 5.84
CA GLN A 262 -9.68 -15.33 6.53
C GLN A 262 -9.87 -14.54 7.81
N LEU A 263 -11.11 -14.13 8.06
CA LEU A 263 -11.53 -13.58 9.35
C LEU A 263 -11.91 -14.74 10.28
N ILE A 264 -11.30 -14.79 11.45
CA ILE A 264 -11.48 -15.87 12.43
C ILE A 264 -12.04 -15.28 13.72
N LEU A 265 -13.16 -15.84 14.16
CA LEU A 265 -13.79 -15.59 15.45
C LEU A 265 -13.09 -16.44 16.53
N LYS A 266 -12.55 -15.78 17.56
CA LYS A 266 -11.85 -16.45 18.68
C LYS A 266 -12.70 -16.58 19.95
N SER A 267 -13.78 -15.81 20.07
CA SER A 267 -14.75 -15.93 21.17
C SER A 267 -15.83 -16.97 20.86
N LYS A 268 -16.47 -17.48 21.91
CA LYS A 268 -17.69 -18.29 21.77
C LYS A 268 -18.88 -17.36 21.60
N ILE A 269 -19.79 -17.71 20.69
CA ILE A 269 -21.03 -16.99 20.44
C ILE A 269 -22.23 -17.83 20.86
N SER A 270 -23.27 -17.17 21.38
CA SER A 270 -24.53 -17.80 21.79
C SER A 270 -25.61 -17.79 20.72
N ALA A 271 -25.45 -16.98 19.67
CA ALA A 271 -26.36 -16.87 18.54
C ALA A 271 -25.58 -16.62 17.24
N PRO A 272 -26.12 -17.00 16.07
CA PRO A 272 -25.49 -16.73 14.78
C PRO A 272 -25.24 -15.24 14.57
N LEU A 273 -24.04 -14.87 14.11
CA LEU A 273 -23.64 -13.50 13.87
C LEU A 273 -23.56 -13.23 12.37
N HIS A 274 -24.58 -12.60 11.83
CA HIS A 274 -24.58 -12.15 10.43
C HIS A 274 -23.80 -10.84 10.30
N MET A 275 -22.75 -10.84 9.47
CA MET A 275 -21.92 -9.67 9.31
C MET A 275 -21.43 -9.44 7.89
N HIS A 276 -21.19 -8.17 7.62
CA HIS A 276 -20.43 -7.71 6.47
C HIS A 276 -19.07 -7.20 6.95
N TYR A 277 -18.02 -7.52 6.20
CA TYR A 277 -16.71 -6.98 6.47
C TYR A 277 -15.96 -6.69 5.17
N LEU A 278 -15.05 -5.74 5.22
CA LEU A 278 -14.23 -5.39 4.07
C LEU A 278 -12.84 -4.92 4.52
N LEU A 279 -11.82 -5.28 3.74
CA LEU A 279 -10.45 -4.81 3.93
C LEU A 279 -10.18 -3.64 2.98
N VAL A 280 -9.64 -2.57 3.53
CA VAL A 280 -9.09 -1.45 2.75
C VAL A 280 -7.65 -1.17 3.15
N LYS A 281 -7.03 -0.29 2.37
CA LYS A 281 -5.75 0.34 2.70
C LYS A 281 -5.79 0.94 4.12
N GLY A 282 -4.97 0.39 5.00
CA GLY A 282 -4.77 0.94 6.34
C GLY A 282 -3.97 2.23 6.30
N PRO A 283 -4.01 3.03 7.38
CA PRO A 283 -3.20 4.24 7.47
C PRO A 283 -1.72 3.87 7.35
N TYR A 284 -0.99 4.71 6.61
CA TYR A 284 0.45 4.56 6.38
C TYR A 284 0.86 3.31 5.59
N SER A 285 -0.09 2.63 4.94
CA SER A 285 0.21 1.58 3.96
C SER A 285 0.53 2.20 2.61
N ASP A 286 1.56 1.68 1.94
CA ASP A 286 1.86 2.02 0.54
C ASP A 286 1.05 1.16 -0.45
N MET A 287 0.27 0.20 0.05
CA MET A 287 -0.44 -0.79 -0.76
C MET A 287 -1.83 -0.28 -1.16
N GLU A 288 -2.11 -0.31 -2.45
CA GLU A 288 -3.41 0.05 -3.03
C GLU A 288 -4.29 -1.21 -3.05
N ILE A 289 -5.07 -1.43 -1.99
CA ILE A 289 -5.98 -2.58 -1.87
C ILE A 289 -7.28 -2.28 -2.60
N LYS A 290 -7.72 -3.19 -3.47
CA LYS A 290 -9.05 -3.15 -4.09
C LYS A 290 -10.07 -3.66 -3.06
N PRO A 291 -11.05 -2.84 -2.64
CA PRO A 291 -12.01 -3.24 -1.62
C PRO A 291 -12.86 -4.40 -2.14
N LYS A 292 -13.13 -5.36 -1.26
CA LYS A 292 -14.07 -6.45 -1.49
C LYS A 292 -14.98 -6.57 -0.27
N LEU A 293 -16.29 -6.47 -0.50
CA LEU A 293 -17.28 -6.66 0.54
C LEU A 293 -17.57 -8.15 0.70
N CYS A 294 -17.27 -8.68 1.88
CA CYS A 294 -17.53 -10.05 2.26
C CYS A 294 -18.76 -10.09 3.18
N GLN A 295 -19.65 -11.04 2.95
CA GLN A 295 -20.82 -11.30 3.79
C GLN A 295 -20.75 -12.73 4.30
N PHE A 296 -20.88 -12.92 5.61
CA PHE A 296 -20.82 -14.24 6.21
C PHE A 296 -21.59 -14.30 7.53
N THR A 297 -22.13 -15.48 7.84
CA THR A 297 -22.78 -15.76 9.13
C THR A 297 -21.89 -16.69 9.93
N PHE A 298 -21.35 -16.20 11.04
CA PHE A 298 -20.60 -17.02 11.99
C PHE A 298 -21.55 -17.77 12.92
N GLU A 299 -21.26 -19.04 13.18
CA GLU A 299 -22.05 -19.93 14.04
C GLU A 299 -21.15 -20.59 15.09
N GLU A 300 -21.72 -21.19 16.14
CA GLU A 300 -20.94 -21.83 17.21
C GLU A 300 -19.93 -22.86 16.69
N ARG A 301 -20.30 -23.59 15.64
CA ARG A 301 -19.44 -24.61 14.99
C ARG A 301 -18.60 -24.05 13.83
N VAL A 302 -18.84 -22.82 13.42
CA VAL A 302 -18.23 -22.19 12.25
C VAL A 302 -17.61 -20.86 12.67
N SER A 303 -16.36 -20.95 13.12
CA SER A 303 -15.58 -19.80 13.62
C SER A 303 -14.64 -19.19 12.57
N GLU A 304 -14.53 -19.81 11.39
CA GLU A 304 -13.66 -19.35 10.31
C GLU A 304 -14.51 -18.90 9.11
N GLY A 305 -14.26 -17.68 8.66
CA GLY A 305 -14.88 -17.14 7.46
C GLY A 305 -14.30 -17.74 6.16
N PRO A 306 -14.89 -17.38 5.01
CA PRO A 306 -14.40 -17.81 3.71
C PRO A 306 -12.96 -17.34 3.47
N SER A 307 -12.21 -18.15 2.72
CA SER A 307 -10.87 -17.80 2.25
C SER A 307 -10.97 -16.86 1.05
N GLU A 308 -10.54 -15.62 1.25
CA GLU A 308 -10.69 -14.54 0.28
C GLU A 308 -9.34 -14.06 -0.25
N THR A 309 -9.26 -13.75 -1.55
CA THR A 309 -8.04 -13.19 -2.16
C THR A 309 -7.96 -11.69 -1.88
N LEU A 310 -6.80 -11.24 -1.38
CA LEU A 310 -6.49 -9.83 -1.25
C LEU A 310 -6.10 -9.24 -2.61
N ASN A 311 -7.06 -8.58 -3.25
CA ASN A 311 -6.84 -7.94 -4.54
C ASN A 311 -6.17 -6.58 -4.38
N LEU A 312 -5.19 -6.30 -5.23
CA LEU A 312 -4.60 -4.98 -5.37
C LEU A 312 -5.16 -4.31 -6.63
N TRP A 313 -5.08 -2.98 -6.67
CA TRP A 313 -5.40 -2.20 -7.88
C TRP A 313 -4.40 -2.39 -9.02
N TYR A 314 -3.37 -3.22 -8.80
CA TYR A 314 -2.36 -3.52 -9.81
C TYR A 314 -1.91 -4.97 -9.72
N HIS A 315 -1.63 -5.58 -10.87
CA HIS A 315 -0.94 -6.86 -10.91
C HIS A 315 0.52 -6.70 -10.44
N SER A 316 0.93 -7.51 -9.46
CA SER A 316 2.29 -7.47 -8.92
C SER A 316 2.82 -8.88 -8.66
N ASP A 317 3.73 -9.34 -9.52
CA ASP A 317 4.55 -10.53 -9.27
C ASP A 317 5.42 -10.39 -8.00
N SER A 318 5.53 -9.18 -7.46
CA SER A 318 6.33 -8.86 -6.29
C SER A 318 5.52 -8.79 -4.97
N LEU A 319 4.24 -9.19 -4.97
CA LEU A 319 3.38 -9.14 -3.78
C LEU A 319 3.98 -9.94 -2.62
N ARG A 320 4.53 -11.13 -2.89
CA ARG A 320 5.25 -11.95 -1.89
C ARG A 320 6.47 -11.23 -1.34
N SER A 321 7.32 -10.69 -2.21
CA SER A 321 8.49 -9.88 -1.82
C SER A 321 8.09 -8.65 -1.00
N PHE A 322 6.93 -8.05 -1.28
CA PHE A 322 6.41 -6.90 -0.56
C PHE A 322 5.98 -7.25 0.87
N PHE A 323 5.23 -8.34 1.05
CA PHE A 323 4.87 -8.88 2.37
C PHE A 323 6.10 -9.33 3.19
N HIS A 324 7.14 -9.85 2.53
CA HIS A 324 8.40 -10.19 3.20
C HIS A 324 9.25 -8.96 3.56
N ALA A 325 9.22 -7.90 2.76
CA ALA A 325 10.08 -6.73 2.95
C ALA A 325 9.49 -5.65 3.86
N LYS A 326 8.16 -5.63 4.06
CA LYS A 326 7.47 -4.62 4.85
C LYS A 326 6.31 -5.21 5.63
N ARG A 327 6.09 -4.70 6.84
CA ARG A 327 4.81 -4.93 7.52
C ARG A 327 3.67 -4.14 6.87
N ILE A 328 2.60 -4.83 6.49
CA ILE A 328 1.48 -4.25 5.75
C ILE A 328 0.39 -3.82 6.73
N ASN A 329 0.02 -2.55 6.64
CA ASN A 329 -1.09 -1.99 7.39
C ASN A 329 -2.37 -2.12 6.55
N ILE A 330 -3.41 -2.66 7.16
CA ILE A 330 -4.74 -2.78 6.59
C ILE A 330 -5.74 -2.15 7.57
N ARG A 331 -6.89 -1.73 7.04
CA ARG A 331 -8.03 -1.38 7.87
C ARG A 331 -9.16 -2.34 7.55
N ILE A 332 -9.69 -2.99 8.58
CA ILE A 332 -10.92 -3.77 8.46
C ILE A 332 -12.09 -2.91 8.94
N PHE A 333 -13.17 -2.90 8.18
CA PHE A 333 -14.49 -2.49 8.66
C PHE A 333 -15.34 -3.73 8.88
N ILE A 334 -16.09 -3.74 9.98
CA ILE A 334 -17.01 -4.81 10.34
C ILE A 334 -18.36 -4.17 10.67
N PHE A 335 -19.39 -4.69 10.03
CA PHE A 335 -20.78 -4.28 10.16
C PHE A 335 -21.56 -5.49 10.65
N VAL A 336 -22.34 -5.33 11.72
CA VAL A 336 -23.27 -6.36 12.19
C VAL A 336 -24.65 -5.88 11.81
N ASN A 337 -25.32 -6.64 10.95
CA ASN A 337 -26.72 -6.40 10.65
C ASN A 337 -27.54 -7.07 11.76
N ILE A 338 -28.38 -6.29 12.43
CA ILE A 338 -29.33 -6.79 13.43
C ILE A 338 -30.50 -7.47 12.71
#